data_AF-A0A2T4UMM6-F1
#
_entry.id   AF-A0A2T4UMM6-F1
#
_cell.length_a   1.000
_cell.length_b   1.000
_cell.length_c   1.000
_cell.angle_alpha   90.00
_cell.angle_beta   90.00
_cell.angle_gamma   90.00
#
_symmetry.space_group_name_H-M   'P 1'
#
loop_
_entity.id
_entity.type
_entity.pdbx_description
1 polymer ?
#
loop_
_entity_poly.entity_id
_entity_poly.type
_entity_poly.pdbx_seq_one_letter_code
_entity_poly.pdbx_strand_id
1 'polypeptide(L)'
;MGRWRRRLLLFAVLLGAYGATLALSTGGRDERTDDEAHVLLVAESIVSDGDVDLRDEYRARAWRAFTDGPVEPAGTLTNGRLHEPYGIALGALVAPAYALGGALGAELLLAALLAVAFVVAAGVARRLVPDPWPTGLTLAVGLSPPALLAAGTVAPATPAALLLIAAVALALRVRDRPRLAPTAGCAALVALLPWLAIGLLLPALVVALALARWLRRRSRGLVGFTALEVVLTSGVFFVAVNDRLFGGAVPDAARAAGAPPVGVWDLEQAGELLRAPVLALVLVAAGLLVRSRRERLAVALPEQLDVEIAVTLLLLVVAACVLQPVAALPVAAALAAWSARRVPRTTRGLVALTAVGSVWLLAAGPLT
;
A
#
# COMPACT_ATOMS: atom_id res chain seq x y z
N MET A 1 -0.15 -12.08 27.78
CA MET A 1 0.89 -11.62 26.80
C MET A 1 0.67 -10.14 26.49
N GLY A 2 1.66 -9.27 26.72
CA GLY A 2 1.50 -7.82 26.53
C GLY A 2 1.19 -7.43 25.08
N ARG A 3 0.51 -6.27 24.88
CA ARG A 3 0.14 -5.75 23.55
C ARG A 3 1.33 -5.65 22.59
N TRP A 4 2.51 -5.27 23.11
CA TRP A 4 3.78 -5.23 22.36
C TRP A 4 4.19 -6.60 21.81
N ARG A 5 4.22 -7.62 22.67
CA ARG A 5 4.60 -8.99 22.28
C ARG A 5 3.73 -9.54 21.16
N ARG A 6 2.42 -9.26 21.19
CA ARG A 6 1.50 -9.67 20.11
C ARG A 6 1.80 -8.99 18.78
N ARG A 7 2.15 -7.70 18.80
CA ARG A 7 2.54 -6.97 17.58
C ARG A 7 3.83 -7.51 17.00
N LEU A 8 4.83 -7.76 17.86
CA LEU A 8 6.09 -8.38 17.45
C LEU A 8 5.88 -9.78 16.87
N LEU A 9 5.04 -10.61 17.50
CA LEU A 9 4.72 -11.93 16.96
C LEU A 9 4.03 -11.84 15.59
N LEU A 10 3.02 -10.95 15.45
CA LEU A 10 2.34 -10.77 14.18
C LEU A 10 3.32 -10.30 13.09
N PHE A 11 4.19 -9.34 13.41
CA PHE A 11 5.25 -8.88 12.52
C PHE A 11 6.18 -10.03 12.12
N ALA A 12 6.72 -10.76 13.10
CA ALA A 12 7.69 -11.83 12.85
C ALA A 12 7.09 -12.99 12.02
N VAL A 13 5.83 -13.34 12.26
CA VAL A 13 5.14 -14.38 11.47
C VAL A 13 4.92 -13.93 10.03
N LEU A 14 4.45 -12.69 9.81
CA LEU A 14 4.25 -12.16 8.46
C LEU A 14 5.57 -11.99 7.71
N LEU A 15 6.57 -11.38 8.35
CA LEU A 15 7.90 -11.22 7.76
C LEU A 15 8.54 -12.59 7.45
N GLY A 16 8.40 -13.57 8.34
CA GLY A 16 8.90 -14.92 8.11
C GLY A 16 8.21 -15.60 6.92
N ALA A 17 6.89 -15.44 6.78
CA ALA A 17 6.15 -15.96 5.63
C ALA A 17 6.56 -15.26 4.32
N TYR A 18 6.74 -13.94 4.35
CA TYR A 18 7.19 -13.16 3.19
C TYR A 18 8.63 -13.45 2.80
N GLY A 19 9.52 -13.66 3.77
CA GLY A 19 10.88 -14.11 3.51
C GLY A 19 10.91 -15.53 2.94
N ALA A 20 10.02 -16.41 3.40
CA ALA A 20 9.89 -17.76 2.85
C ALA A 20 9.37 -17.75 1.41
N THR A 21 8.40 -16.88 1.06
CA THR A 21 7.96 -16.73 -0.33
C THR A 21 9.09 -16.26 -1.23
N LEU A 22 9.86 -15.27 -0.78
CA LEU A 22 11.03 -14.78 -1.51
C LEU A 22 12.08 -15.88 -1.74
N ALA A 23 12.37 -16.68 -0.70
CA ALA A 23 13.31 -17.78 -0.83
C ALA A 23 12.83 -18.89 -1.79
N LEU A 24 11.51 -19.04 -1.97
CA LEU A 24 10.94 -19.98 -2.93
C LEU A 24 10.95 -19.40 -4.37
N SER A 25 10.77 -18.08 -4.53
CA SER A 25 10.82 -17.39 -5.83
C SER A 25 12.24 -17.04 -6.29
N THR A 26 13.28 -17.30 -5.49
CA THR A 26 14.69 -17.17 -5.95
C THR A 26 15.10 -18.22 -7.01
N GLY A 27 14.14 -18.88 -7.66
CA GLY A 27 14.33 -19.91 -8.68
C GLY A 27 14.93 -19.43 -10.00
N GLY A 28 14.96 -18.12 -10.29
CA GLY A 28 15.65 -17.58 -11.47
C GLY A 28 15.57 -16.06 -11.62
N ARG A 29 16.48 -15.46 -12.39
CA ARG A 29 16.39 -14.05 -12.82
C ARG A 29 15.24 -13.82 -13.82
N ASP A 30 14.65 -14.89 -14.37
CA ASP A 30 13.50 -14.89 -15.28
C ASP A 30 12.14 -14.55 -14.63
N GLU A 31 12.02 -14.54 -13.29
CA GLU A 31 10.70 -14.32 -12.63
C GLU A 31 10.35 -12.83 -12.40
N ARG A 32 11.31 -11.91 -12.54
CA ARG A 32 11.04 -10.47 -12.32
C ARG A 32 10.37 -9.86 -13.55
N THR A 33 9.31 -9.11 -13.29
CA THR A 33 8.62 -8.37 -14.34
C THR A 33 9.46 -7.18 -14.84
N ASP A 34 9.25 -6.78 -16.09
CA ASP A 34 9.92 -5.60 -16.68
C ASP A 34 9.72 -4.34 -15.82
N ASP A 35 8.53 -4.17 -15.21
CA ASP A 35 8.21 -3.07 -14.31
C ASP A 35 9.14 -3.03 -13.08
N GLU A 36 9.43 -4.18 -12.47
CA GLU A 36 10.34 -4.27 -11.33
C GLU A 36 11.77 -3.95 -11.74
N ALA A 37 12.17 -4.41 -12.92
CA ALA A 37 13.48 -4.16 -13.49
C ALA A 37 13.74 -2.66 -13.66
N HIS A 38 12.78 -1.90 -14.16
CA HIS A 38 12.88 -0.44 -14.28
C HIS A 38 13.06 0.25 -12.94
N VAL A 39 12.33 -0.17 -11.89
CA VAL A 39 12.47 0.40 -10.55
C VAL A 39 13.84 0.09 -9.94
N LEU A 40 14.33 -1.14 -10.15
CA LEU A 40 15.65 -1.56 -9.65
C LEU A 40 16.79 -0.85 -10.40
N LEU A 41 16.64 -0.52 -11.68
CA LEU A 41 17.61 0.33 -12.40
C LEU A 41 17.71 1.73 -11.77
N VAL A 42 16.58 2.33 -11.37
CA VAL A 42 16.60 3.63 -10.66
C VAL A 42 17.30 3.50 -9.31
N ALA A 43 17.10 2.40 -8.60
CA ALA A 43 17.82 2.15 -7.35
C ALA A 43 19.33 1.94 -7.58
N GLU A 44 19.72 1.23 -8.64
CA GLU A 44 21.12 1.04 -9.03
C GLU A 44 21.80 2.37 -9.34
N SER A 45 21.21 3.22 -10.19
CA SER A 45 21.74 4.56 -10.52
C SER A 45 21.95 5.41 -9.25
N ILE A 46 20.94 5.51 -8.38
CA ILE A 46 21.06 6.24 -7.11
C ILE A 46 22.22 5.73 -6.25
N VAL A 47 22.53 4.42 -6.29
CA VAL A 47 23.60 3.80 -5.49
C VAL A 47 24.96 3.92 -6.16
N SER A 48 25.03 3.78 -7.48
CA SER A 48 26.27 3.73 -8.27
C SER A 48 26.84 5.14 -8.51
N ASP A 49 26.00 6.10 -8.89
CA ASP A 49 26.41 7.44 -9.34
C ASP A 49 25.69 8.58 -8.62
N GLY A 50 24.60 8.30 -7.90
CA GLY A 50 23.87 9.27 -7.10
C GLY A 50 22.91 10.14 -7.90
N ASP A 51 22.51 9.72 -9.10
CA ASP A 51 21.49 10.38 -9.89
C ASP A 51 20.30 9.45 -10.27
N VAL A 52 19.55 9.81 -11.31
CA VAL A 52 18.33 9.10 -11.76
C VAL A 52 18.25 9.02 -13.28
N ASP A 53 19.37 9.27 -13.98
CA ASP A 53 19.50 9.28 -15.44
C ASP A 53 20.04 7.94 -15.93
N LEU A 54 19.17 7.07 -16.44
CA LEU A 54 19.51 5.65 -16.65
C LEU A 54 20.37 5.34 -17.90
N ARG A 55 20.94 6.37 -18.54
CA ARG A 55 21.55 6.21 -19.88
C ARG A 55 22.74 5.28 -19.84
N ASP A 56 23.58 5.37 -18.83
CA ASP A 56 24.74 4.52 -18.66
C ASP A 56 24.38 3.15 -18.10
N GLU A 57 23.36 3.02 -17.25
CA GLU A 57 22.84 1.72 -16.81
C GLU A 57 22.36 0.88 -17.99
N TYR A 58 21.61 1.49 -18.92
CA TYR A 58 21.17 0.80 -20.14
C TYR A 58 22.35 0.44 -21.05
N ARG A 59 23.33 1.34 -21.20
CA ARG A 59 24.55 1.06 -21.99
C ARG A 59 25.39 -0.06 -21.37
N ALA A 60 25.52 -0.07 -20.05
CA ALA A 60 26.25 -1.07 -19.28
C ALA A 60 25.46 -2.38 -19.11
N ARG A 61 24.16 -2.37 -19.47
CA ARG A 61 23.22 -3.48 -19.29
C ARG A 61 23.12 -3.91 -17.82
N ALA A 62 23.04 -2.93 -16.92
CA ALA A 62 22.94 -3.15 -15.47
C ALA A 62 21.71 -4.02 -15.10
N TRP A 63 20.66 -4.01 -15.93
CA TRP A 63 19.49 -4.86 -15.77
C TRP A 63 19.80 -6.36 -15.71
N ARG A 64 20.94 -6.80 -16.28
CA ARG A 64 21.40 -8.20 -16.22
C ARG A 64 21.65 -8.71 -14.80
N ALA A 65 21.78 -7.80 -13.84
CA ALA A 65 21.90 -8.18 -12.44
C ALA A 65 20.63 -8.87 -11.92
N PHE A 66 19.45 -8.53 -12.48
CA PHE A 66 18.15 -8.97 -11.96
C PHE A 66 17.18 -9.55 -12.99
N THR A 67 17.38 -9.35 -14.30
CA THR A 67 16.66 -10.05 -15.38
C THR A 67 17.63 -10.77 -16.32
N ASP A 68 17.20 -11.88 -16.94
CA ASP A 68 17.97 -12.56 -17.99
C ASP A 68 17.67 -11.99 -19.39
N GLY A 69 16.43 -11.54 -19.62
CA GLY A 69 15.98 -10.89 -20.85
C GLY A 69 16.39 -9.41 -20.95
N PRO A 70 16.58 -8.88 -22.18
CA PRO A 70 16.85 -7.46 -22.38
C PRO A 70 15.67 -6.59 -21.96
N VAL A 71 15.95 -5.62 -21.09
CA VAL A 71 15.00 -4.58 -20.71
C VAL A 71 15.23 -3.39 -21.62
N GLU A 72 14.22 -3.03 -22.41
CA GLU A 72 14.23 -1.82 -23.24
C GLU A 72 13.76 -0.62 -22.43
N PRO A 73 14.29 0.59 -22.65
CA PRO A 73 13.79 1.79 -21.97
C PRO A 73 12.30 2.03 -22.23
N ALA A 74 11.53 2.25 -21.17
CA ALA A 74 10.12 2.65 -21.30
C ALA A 74 9.96 4.18 -21.31
N GLY A 75 11.02 4.91 -20.98
CA GLY A 75 11.10 6.37 -21.04
C GLY A 75 11.69 6.94 -22.34
N THR A 76 11.48 8.23 -22.54
CA THR A 76 12.08 9.05 -23.59
C THR A 76 13.06 10.05 -23.00
N LEU A 77 13.94 10.61 -23.85
CA LEU A 77 14.89 11.61 -23.40
C LEU A 77 14.18 12.93 -23.08
N THR A 78 14.26 13.34 -21.82
CA THR A 78 13.82 14.65 -21.35
C THR A 78 15.06 15.47 -20.99
N ASN A 79 15.23 16.63 -21.62
CA ASN A 79 16.41 17.50 -21.38
C ASN A 79 17.76 16.76 -21.54
N GLY A 80 17.82 15.79 -22.46
CA GLY A 80 19.01 14.99 -22.73
C GLY A 80 19.27 13.85 -21.74
N ARG A 81 18.41 13.65 -20.73
CA ARG A 81 18.47 12.57 -19.73
C ARG A 81 17.39 11.53 -19.96
N LEU A 82 17.64 10.27 -19.63
CA LEU A 82 16.67 9.19 -19.73
C LEU A 82 16.07 8.91 -18.35
N HIS A 83 14.78 9.21 -18.21
CA HIS A 83 14.05 8.96 -16.99
C HIS A 83 12.88 8.00 -17.26
N GLU A 84 12.77 6.97 -16.43
CA GLU A 84 11.74 5.96 -16.57
C GLU A 84 10.39 6.45 -16.02
N PRO A 85 9.25 6.14 -16.69
CA PRO A 85 7.94 6.67 -16.35
C PRO A 85 7.33 6.08 -15.05
N TYR A 86 8.11 5.32 -14.28
CA TYR A 86 7.74 4.73 -12.99
C TYR A 86 7.97 5.67 -11.80
N GLY A 87 8.61 6.82 -12.04
CA GLY A 87 8.89 7.83 -11.01
C GLY A 87 10.10 7.49 -10.13
N ILE A 88 10.54 8.48 -9.35
CA ILE A 88 11.79 8.37 -8.55
C ILE A 88 11.58 7.82 -7.14
N ALA A 89 10.37 7.92 -6.59
CA ALA A 89 10.15 7.77 -5.16
C ALA A 89 10.37 6.33 -4.67
N LEU A 90 9.94 5.34 -5.46
CA LEU A 90 10.12 3.94 -5.08
C LEU A 90 11.59 3.53 -5.17
N GLY A 91 12.27 3.87 -6.27
CA GLY A 91 13.72 3.64 -6.44
C GLY A 91 14.52 4.25 -5.28
N ALA A 92 14.26 5.53 -4.97
CA ALA A 92 14.91 6.22 -3.84
C ALA A 92 14.59 5.59 -2.47
N LEU A 93 13.36 5.07 -2.28
CA LEU A 93 12.96 4.39 -1.04
C LEU A 93 13.74 3.08 -0.86
N VAL A 94 13.94 2.31 -1.93
CA VAL A 94 14.60 1.00 -1.86
C VAL A 94 16.12 1.06 -2.00
N ALA A 95 16.67 2.15 -2.55
CA ALA A 95 18.10 2.33 -2.79
C ALA A 95 18.99 1.97 -1.58
N PRO A 96 18.68 2.38 -0.33
CA PRO A 96 19.52 2.01 0.81
C PRO A 96 19.56 0.51 1.10
N ALA A 97 18.44 -0.20 0.91
CA ALA A 97 18.40 -1.65 1.09
C ALA A 97 19.02 -2.38 -0.11
N TYR A 98 18.85 -1.81 -1.30
CA TYR A 98 19.51 -2.26 -2.52
C TYR A 98 21.04 -2.19 -2.40
N ALA A 99 21.60 -1.10 -1.87
CA ALA A 99 23.04 -0.98 -1.63
C ALA A 99 23.61 -2.06 -0.70
N LEU A 100 22.79 -2.58 0.23
CA LEU A 100 23.21 -3.58 1.21
C LEU A 100 23.05 -5.02 0.72
N GLY A 101 22.11 -5.29 -0.19
CA GLY A 101 21.71 -6.66 -0.55
C GLY A 101 21.18 -6.84 -1.97
N GLY A 102 21.43 -5.88 -2.86
CA GLY A 102 20.90 -5.84 -4.24
C GLY A 102 19.36 -5.90 -4.28
N ALA A 103 18.82 -6.54 -5.32
CA ALA A 103 17.38 -6.72 -5.50
C ALA A 103 16.72 -7.41 -4.28
N LEU A 104 17.37 -8.43 -3.71
CA LEU A 104 16.86 -9.13 -2.52
C LEU A 104 16.74 -8.19 -1.31
N GLY A 105 17.69 -7.27 -1.13
CA GLY A 105 17.63 -6.26 -0.09
C GLY A 105 16.41 -5.34 -0.24
N ALA A 106 16.13 -4.90 -1.47
CA ALA A 106 14.94 -4.10 -1.80
C ALA A 106 13.64 -4.87 -1.52
N GLU A 107 13.53 -6.11 -1.98
CA GLU A 107 12.38 -7.00 -1.75
C GLU A 107 12.13 -7.24 -0.25
N LEU A 108 13.17 -7.54 0.53
CA LEU A 108 13.06 -7.73 1.98
C LEU A 108 12.61 -6.47 2.71
N LEU A 109 13.04 -5.29 2.27
CA LEU A 109 12.55 -4.01 2.80
C LEU A 109 11.04 -3.88 2.53
N LEU A 110 10.60 -4.11 1.29
CA LEU A 110 9.19 -4.00 0.91
C LEU A 110 8.31 -5.01 1.65
N ALA A 111 8.76 -6.25 1.80
CA ALA A 111 8.12 -7.27 2.62
C ALA A 111 7.99 -6.82 4.10
N ALA A 112 9.04 -6.22 4.66
CA ALA A 112 9.00 -5.68 6.01
C ALA A 112 8.00 -4.52 6.15
N LEU A 113 7.96 -3.59 5.19
CA LEU A 113 6.99 -2.49 5.18
C LEU A 113 5.55 -3.02 5.13
N LEU A 114 5.27 -4.03 4.29
CA LEU A 114 3.96 -4.66 4.21
C LEU A 114 3.58 -5.35 5.53
N ALA A 115 4.50 -6.06 6.17
CA ALA A 115 4.27 -6.68 7.48
C ALA A 115 3.95 -5.62 8.55
N VAL A 116 4.66 -4.49 8.56
CA VAL A 116 4.33 -3.35 9.44
C VAL A 116 2.94 -2.81 9.13
N ALA A 117 2.55 -2.71 7.85
CA ALA A 117 1.22 -2.24 7.45
C ALA A 117 0.10 -3.09 8.09
N PHE A 118 0.24 -4.42 8.06
CA PHE A 118 -0.71 -5.32 8.72
C PHE A 118 -0.70 -5.22 10.26
N VAL A 119 0.45 -4.96 10.88
CA VAL A 119 0.53 -4.70 12.32
C VAL A 119 -0.21 -3.41 12.70
N VAL A 120 -0.07 -2.36 11.89
CA VAL A 120 -0.82 -1.11 12.05
C VAL A 120 -2.31 -1.34 11.83
N ALA A 121 -2.69 -2.11 10.81
CA ALA A 121 -4.08 -2.53 10.56
C ALA A 121 -4.69 -3.24 11.77
N ALA A 122 -3.96 -4.15 12.42
CA ALA A 122 -4.42 -4.83 13.62
C ALA A 122 -4.63 -3.86 14.79
N GLY A 123 -3.87 -2.76 14.82
CA GLY A 123 -4.06 -1.65 15.74
C GLY A 123 -5.32 -0.83 15.44
N VAL A 124 -5.62 -0.57 14.17
CA VAL A 124 -6.84 0.10 13.72
C VAL A 124 -8.07 -0.77 14.00
N ALA A 125 -8.02 -2.04 13.64
CA ALA A 125 -9.08 -3.03 13.84
C ALA A 125 -9.46 -3.20 15.33
N ARG A 126 -8.48 -3.11 16.24
CA ARG A 126 -8.71 -3.13 17.70
C ARG A 126 -9.53 -1.96 18.23
N ARG A 127 -9.72 -0.90 17.43
CA ARG A 127 -10.66 0.19 17.74
C ARG A 127 -12.10 -0.19 17.43
N LEU A 128 -12.30 -1.16 16.52
CA LEU A 128 -13.62 -1.57 16.05
C LEU A 128 -14.14 -2.78 16.83
N VAL A 129 -13.26 -3.73 17.13
CA VAL A 129 -13.62 -5.00 17.79
C VAL A 129 -12.50 -5.49 18.72
N PRO A 130 -12.83 -6.22 19.80
CA PRO A 130 -11.83 -6.84 20.67
C PRO A 130 -11.14 -8.03 19.99
N ASP A 131 -9.95 -8.39 20.51
CA ASP A 131 -9.29 -9.66 20.18
C ASP A 131 -10.22 -10.86 20.47
N PRO A 132 -10.15 -11.96 19.69
CA PRO A 132 -9.08 -12.32 18.74
C PRO A 132 -9.24 -11.79 17.30
N TRP A 133 -10.37 -11.16 16.96
CA TRP A 133 -10.73 -10.82 15.57
C TRP A 133 -9.70 -9.94 14.84
N PRO A 134 -9.19 -8.83 15.41
CA PRO A 134 -8.18 -7.99 14.76
C PRO A 134 -6.94 -8.79 14.36
N THR A 135 -6.35 -9.52 15.31
CA THR A 135 -5.09 -10.24 15.08
C THR A 135 -5.30 -11.40 14.10
N GLY A 136 -6.38 -12.17 14.25
CA GLY A 136 -6.68 -13.31 13.39
C GLY A 136 -6.96 -12.91 11.95
N LEU A 137 -7.76 -11.86 11.71
CA LEU A 137 -8.10 -11.43 10.35
C LEU A 137 -6.94 -10.70 9.66
N THR A 138 -6.12 -9.94 10.40
CA THR A 138 -4.90 -9.38 9.79
C THR A 138 -3.88 -10.44 9.43
N LEU A 139 -3.78 -11.52 10.22
CA LEU A 139 -2.95 -12.66 9.86
C LEU A 139 -3.52 -13.38 8.63
N ALA A 140 -4.83 -13.65 8.60
CA ALA A 140 -5.46 -14.35 7.49
C ALA A 140 -5.37 -13.58 6.16
N VAL A 141 -5.54 -12.26 6.19
CA VAL A 141 -5.37 -11.41 4.99
C VAL A 141 -3.90 -11.23 4.67
N GLY A 142 -3.04 -11.03 5.67
CA GLY A 142 -1.59 -10.87 5.47
C GLY A 142 -0.91 -12.12 4.92
N LEU A 143 -1.46 -13.31 5.17
CA LEU A 143 -1.00 -14.58 4.60
C LEU A 143 -1.79 -15.01 3.36
N SER A 144 -2.70 -14.18 2.85
CA SER A 144 -3.49 -14.51 1.65
C SER A 144 -2.63 -14.46 0.37
N PRO A 145 -3.04 -15.13 -0.72
CA PRO A 145 -2.29 -15.12 -1.98
C PRO A 145 -1.88 -13.71 -2.48
N PRO A 146 -2.77 -12.70 -2.54
CA PRO A 146 -2.37 -11.38 -3.03
C PRO A 146 -1.37 -10.68 -2.09
N ALA A 147 -1.40 -10.95 -0.78
CA ALA A 147 -0.42 -10.38 0.15
C ALA A 147 0.96 -11.07 0.03
N LEU A 148 0.97 -12.39 -0.19
CA LEU A 148 2.20 -13.16 -0.41
C LEU A 148 2.89 -12.76 -1.72
N LEU A 149 2.12 -12.63 -2.81
CA LEU A 149 2.63 -12.17 -4.10
C LEU A 149 3.13 -10.73 -4.00
N ALA A 150 2.34 -9.83 -3.41
CA ALA A 150 2.75 -8.44 -3.23
C ALA A 150 4.01 -8.26 -2.37
N ALA A 151 4.27 -9.17 -1.43
CA ALA A 151 5.48 -9.10 -0.62
C ALA A 151 6.75 -9.38 -1.43
N GLY A 152 6.62 -10.11 -2.54
CA GLY A 152 7.71 -10.45 -3.45
C GLY A 152 7.98 -9.41 -4.53
N THR A 153 7.05 -8.49 -4.77
CA THR A 153 7.10 -7.61 -5.93
C THR A 153 7.69 -6.24 -5.60
N VAL A 154 8.60 -5.76 -6.45
CA VAL A 154 9.18 -4.41 -6.33
C VAL A 154 8.23 -3.38 -6.93
N ALA A 155 7.13 -3.14 -6.22
CA ALA A 155 6.03 -2.29 -6.67
C ALA A 155 5.66 -1.21 -5.63
N PRO A 156 5.06 -0.08 -6.06
CA PRO A 156 4.69 1.00 -5.13
C PRO A 156 3.57 0.61 -4.17
N ALA A 157 2.86 -0.50 -4.42
CA ALA A 157 1.71 -0.93 -3.66
C ALA A 157 2.05 -1.27 -2.19
N THR A 158 3.21 -1.86 -1.91
CA THR A 158 3.62 -2.26 -0.55
C THR A 158 3.95 -1.07 0.36
N PRO A 159 4.78 -0.08 -0.04
CA PRO A 159 4.97 1.12 0.78
C PRO A 159 3.69 1.95 0.85
N ALA A 160 2.88 1.98 -0.21
CA ALA A 160 1.58 2.64 -0.21
C ALA A 160 0.62 2.04 0.83
N ALA A 161 0.57 0.71 0.94
CA ALA A 161 -0.20 0.01 1.97
C ALA A 161 0.14 0.52 3.37
N LEU A 162 1.44 0.67 3.69
CA LEU A 162 1.90 1.19 4.98
C LEU A 162 1.54 2.66 5.17
N LEU A 163 1.88 3.53 4.21
CA LEU A 163 1.61 4.97 4.30
C LEU A 163 0.11 5.22 4.48
N LEU A 164 -0.73 4.51 3.73
CA LEU A 164 -2.18 4.67 3.76
C LEU A 164 -2.79 4.20 5.07
N ILE A 165 -2.47 2.99 5.56
CA ILE A 165 -3.02 2.51 6.84
C ILE A 165 -2.49 3.33 8.03
N ALA A 166 -1.25 3.81 7.96
CA ALA A 166 -0.68 4.71 8.96
C ALA A 166 -1.39 6.08 8.94
N ALA A 167 -1.66 6.64 7.75
CA ALA A 167 -2.42 7.88 7.60
C ALA A 167 -3.84 7.74 8.16
N VAL A 168 -4.54 6.63 7.86
CA VAL A 168 -5.84 6.32 8.46
C VAL A 168 -5.74 6.21 9.98
N ALA A 169 -4.74 5.51 10.51
CA ALA A 169 -4.55 5.36 11.94
C ALA A 169 -4.30 6.71 12.64
N LEU A 170 -3.52 7.61 12.03
CA LEU A 170 -3.30 8.96 12.52
C LEU A 170 -4.53 9.84 12.38
N ALA A 171 -5.25 9.79 11.27
CA ALA A 171 -6.50 10.53 11.07
C ALA A 171 -7.54 10.17 12.15
N LEU A 172 -7.69 8.88 12.46
CA LEU A 172 -8.55 8.42 13.56
C LEU A 172 -8.06 8.92 14.93
N ARG A 173 -6.74 8.99 15.17
CA ARG A 173 -6.20 9.62 16.39
C ARG A 173 -6.52 11.12 16.46
N VAL A 174 -6.40 11.84 15.35
CA VAL A 174 -6.71 13.29 15.28
C VAL A 174 -8.19 13.54 15.55
N ARG A 175 -9.07 12.67 15.05
CA ARG A 175 -10.51 12.72 15.35
C ARG A 175 -10.78 12.61 16.84
N ASP A 176 -10.16 11.64 17.51
CA ASP A 176 -10.35 11.41 18.95
C ASP A 176 -9.74 12.57 19.76
N ARG A 177 -8.52 12.98 19.40
CA ARG A 177 -7.72 14.00 20.09
C ARG A 177 -6.89 14.79 19.08
N PRO A 178 -7.33 15.97 18.63
CA PRO A 178 -6.61 16.77 17.65
C PRO A 178 -5.34 17.34 18.28
N ARG A 179 -4.19 16.73 17.96
CA ARG A 179 -2.86 17.16 18.39
C ARG A 179 -2.03 17.47 17.15
N LEU A 180 -1.10 18.42 17.26
CA LEU A 180 -0.27 18.85 16.12
C LEU A 180 0.52 17.69 15.53
N ALA A 181 1.21 16.89 16.36
CA ALA A 181 2.06 15.80 15.89
C ALA A 181 1.32 14.75 15.02
N PRO A 182 0.19 14.13 15.44
CA PRO A 182 -0.53 13.20 14.58
C PRO A 182 -1.18 13.88 13.37
N THR A 183 -1.56 15.17 13.46
CA THR A 183 -2.06 15.89 12.30
C THR A 183 -0.98 16.11 11.25
N ALA A 184 0.18 16.62 11.65
CA ALA A 184 1.33 16.82 10.77
C ALA A 184 1.81 15.49 10.18
N GLY A 185 1.90 14.44 11.00
CA GLY A 185 2.23 13.10 10.52
C GLY A 185 1.22 12.57 9.50
N CYS A 186 -0.09 12.76 9.74
CA CYS A 186 -1.12 12.35 8.78
C CYS A 186 -0.99 13.13 7.46
N ALA A 187 -0.83 14.45 7.52
CA ALA A 187 -0.66 15.30 6.35
C ALA A 187 0.59 14.91 5.53
N ALA A 188 1.71 14.64 6.20
CA ALA A 188 2.94 14.20 5.56
C ALA A 188 2.78 12.84 4.86
N LEU A 189 2.16 11.84 5.52
CA LEU A 189 1.91 10.54 4.90
C LEU A 189 0.99 10.64 3.67
N VAL A 190 -0.06 11.45 3.78
CA VAL A 190 -0.99 11.72 2.65
C VAL A 190 -0.27 12.44 1.51
N ALA A 191 0.59 13.40 1.83
CA ALA A 191 1.38 14.16 0.87
C ALA A 191 2.41 13.31 0.11
N LEU A 192 2.88 12.20 0.69
CA LEU A 192 3.83 11.27 0.08
C LEU A 192 3.18 10.24 -0.85
N LEU A 193 1.89 9.95 -0.70
CA LEU A 193 1.21 8.90 -1.49
C LEU A 193 1.29 9.12 -3.02
N PRO A 194 1.04 10.33 -3.58
CA PRO A 194 1.12 10.55 -5.02
C PRO A 194 2.52 10.37 -5.61
N TRP A 195 3.56 10.53 -4.78
CA TRP A 195 4.95 10.33 -5.19
C TRP A 195 5.27 8.88 -5.49
N LEU A 196 4.63 7.93 -4.77
CA LEU A 196 4.79 6.50 -5.02
C LEU A 196 4.06 6.05 -6.28
N ALA A 197 2.81 6.48 -6.44
CA ALA A 197 2.02 6.19 -7.62
C ALA A 197 0.85 7.18 -7.73
N ILE A 198 0.60 7.66 -8.95
CA ILE A 198 -0.50 8.61 -9.20
C ILE A 198 -1.87 8.00 -8.87
N GLY A 199 -2.03 6.68 -9.02
CA GLY A 199 -3.24 5.95 -8.64
C GLY A 199 -3.60 6.05 -7.15
N LEU A 200 -2.67 6.50 -6.30
CA LEU A 200 -2.90 6.70 -4.86
C LEU A 200 -3.42 8.11 -4.52
N LEU A 201 -3.60 8.98 -5.52
CA LEU A 201 -4.15 10.32 -5.32
C LEU A 201 -5.57 10.27 -4.74
N LEU A 202 -6.42 9.37 -5.23
CA LEU A 202 -7.80 9.23 -4.77
C LEU A 202 -7.91 8.78 -3.30
N PRO A 203 -7.22 7.70 -2.84
CA PRO A 203 -7.26 7.33 -1.42
C PRO A 203 -6.60 8.38 -0.52
N ALA A 204 -5.54 9.06 -1.00
CA ALA A 204 -4.94 10.19 -0.30
C ALA A 204 -5.97 11.32 -0.07
N LEU A 205 -6.74 11.67 -1.11
CA LEU A 205 -7.78 12.70 -1.03
C LEU A 205 -8.89 12.32 -0.04
N VAL A 206 -9.31 11.05 0.00
CA VAL A 206 -10.31 10.58 0.97
C VAL A 206 -9.84 10.83 2.42
N VAL A 207 -8.58 10.48 2.73
CA VAL A 207 -8.02 10.70 4.07
C VAL A 207 -7.84 12.20 4.36
N ALA A 208 -7.37 12.99 3.39
CA ALA A 208 -7.21 14.44 3.50
C ALA A 208 -8.55 15.14 3.80
N LEU A 209 -9.61 14.80 3.07
CA LEU A 209 -10.94 15.38 3.24
C LEU A 209 -11.55 15.00 4.59
N ALA A 210 -11.35 13.75 5.04
CA ALA A 210 -11.78 13.31 6.37
C ALA A 210 -11.06 14.11 7.47
N LEU A 211 -9.74 14.25 7.38
CA LEU A 211 -8.92 15.04 8.29
C LEU A 211 -9.37 16.50 8.35
N ALA A 212 -9.51 17.15 7.19
CA ALA A 212 -9.95 18.54 7.07
C ALA A 212 -11.37 18.75 7.63
N ARG A 213 -12.29 17.79 7.40
CA ARG A 213 -13.65 17.84 7.95
C ARG A 213 -13.66 17.73 9.47
N TRP A 214 -12.84 16.86 10.06
CA TRP A 214 -12.77 16.69 11.51
C TRP A 214 -12.11 17.87 12.22
N LEU A 215 -11.06 18.46 11.63
CA LEU A 215 -10.41 19.65 12.18
C LEU A 215 -11.31 20.89 12.13
N ARG A 216 -12.06 21.08 11.03
CA ARG A 216 -13.04 22.17 10.91
C ARG A 216 -14.13 22.12 11.99
N ARG A 217 -14.65 20.93 12.30
CA ARG A 217 -15.71 20.75 13.31
C ARG A 217 -15.28 21.05 14.75
N ARG A 218 -13.98 21.04 15.05
CA ARG A 218 -13.43 21.22 16.41
C ARG A 218 -12.80 22.60 16.63
N SER A 219 -13.15 23.60 15.80
CA SER A 219 -12.65 24.99 15.84
C SER A 219 -11.12 25.14 15.82
N ARG A 220 -10.39 24.14 15.28
CA ARG A 220 -8.93 24.18 15.09
C ARG A 220 -8.58 24.55 13.66
N GLY A 221 -9.15 25.66 13.17
CA GLY A 221 -9.01 26.13 11.79
C GLY A 221 -7.56 26.24 11.35
N LEU A 222 -6.68 26.81 12.19
CA LEU A 222 -5.25 26.98 11.89
C LEU A 222 -4.52 25.66 11.66
N VAL A 223 -4.72 24.66 12.52
CA VAL A 223 -4.06 23.34 12.38
C VAL A 223 -4.60 22.59 11.14
N GLY A 224 -5.88 22.77 10.83
CA GLY A 224 -6.47 22.26 9.59
C GLY A 224 -5.88 22.94 8.34
N PHE A 225 -5.67 24.25 8.41
CA PHE A 225 -5.06 25.03 7.35
C PHE A 225 -3.62 24.59 7.09
N THR A 226 -2.78 24.48 8.11
CA THR A 226 -1.39 24.02 7.97
C THR A 226 -1.30 22.60 7.40
N ALA A 227 -2.22 21.71 7.80
CA ALA A 227 -2.25 20.35 7.26
C ALA A 227 -2.63 20.34 5.77
N LEU A 228 -3.60 21.17 5.37
CA LEU A 228 -4.01 21.31 3.98
C LEU A 228 -2.89 21.95 3.15
N GLU A 229 -2.22 22.96 3.68
CA GLU A 229 -1.08 23.62 3.07
C GLU A 229 0.04 22.62 2.76
N VAL A 230 0.41 21.75 3.71
CA VAL A 230 1.41 20.67 3.47
C VAL A 230 1.02 19.78 2.29
N VAL A 231 -0.25 19.38 2.18
CA VAL A 231 -0.73 18.54 1.07
C VAL A 231 -0.71 19.31 -0.25
N LEU A 232 -1.13 20.57 -0.27
CA LEU A 232 -1.13 21.42 -1.46
C LEU A 232 0.29 21.73 -1.93
N THR A 233 1.18 22.10 -1.01
CA THR A 233 2.60 22.36 -1.30
C THR A 233 3.27 21.10 -1.85
N SER A 234 2.98 19.92 -1.29
CA SER A 234 3.47 18.65 -1.87
C SER A 234 2.96 18.43 -3.29
N GLY A 235 1.69 18.73 -3.57
CA GLY A 235 1.12 18.63 -4.92
C GLY A 235 1.79 19.57 -5.92
N VAL A 236 2.05 20.82 -5.54
CA VAL A 236 2.78 21.79 -6.38
C VAL A 236 4.22 21.31 -6.61
N PHE A 237 4.89 20.84 -5.55
CA PHE A 237 6.26 20.33 -5.66
C PHE A 237 6.32 19.07 -6.53
N PHE A 238 5.35 18.18 -6.42
CA PHE A 238 5.21 16.99 -7.25
C PHE A 238 5.12 17.36 -8.73
N VAL A 239 4.20 18.27 -9.08
CA VAL A 239 4.04 18.73 -10.48
C VAL A 239 5.32 19.40 -10.97
N ALA A 240 5.95 20.27 -10.18
CA ALA A 240 7.16 20.98 -10.58
C ALA A 240 8.38 20.07 -10.76
N VAL A 241 8.54 19.06 -9.90
CA VAL A 241 9.61 18.06 -10.03
C VAL A 241 9.36 17.18 -11.25
N ASN A 242 8.12 16.73 -11.46
CA ASN A 242 7.80 15.89 -12.60
C ASN A 242 7.94 16.64 -13.93
N ASP A 243 7.54 17.92 -13.99
CA ASP A 243 7.67 18.72 -15.20
C ASP A 243 9.15 18.87 -15.61
N ARG A 244 10.02 19.08 -14.62
CA ARG A 244 11.47 19.20 -14.85
C ARG A 244 12.15 17.90 -15.26
N LEU A 245 11.74 16.77 -14.66
CA LEU A 245 12.36 15.47 -14.89
C LEU A 245 11.75 14.73 -16.08
N PHE A 246 10.42 14.70 -16.20
CA PHE A 246 9.69 13.87 -17.15
C PHE A 246 9.03 14.67 -18.28
N GLY A 247 9.13 16.01 -18.27
CA GLY A 247 8.56 16.87 -19.31
C GLY A 247 7.03 17.03 -19.21
N GLY A 248 6.44 16.70 -18.06
CA GLY A 248 5.02 16.92 -17.80
C GLY A 248 4.64 16.70 -16.33
N ALA A 249 3.35 16.89 -16.01
CA ALA A 249 2.88 16.92 -14.62
C ALA A 249 2.98 15.59 -13.85
N VAL A 250 3.16 14.47 -14.56
CA VAL A 250 3.25 13.11 -14.00
C VAL A 250 4.42 12.35 -14.66
N PRO A 251 5.03 11.36 -13.98
CA PRO A 251 6.14 10.58 -14.54
C PRO A 251 5.85 9.94 -15.89
N ASP A 252 4.59 9.56 -16.08
CA ASP A 252 4.04 9.01 -17.30
C ASP A 252 4.31 9.89 -18.56
N ALA A 253 4.45 11.22 -18.41
CA ALA A 253 4.72 12.12 -19.53
C ALA A 253 6.01 11.76 -20.31
N ALA A 254 6.97 11.09 -19.67
CA ALA A 254 8.19 10.65 -20.33
C ALA A 254 8.03 9.35 -21.13
N ARG A 255 6.86 8.69 -21.13
CA ARG A 255 6.69 7.35 -21.72
C ARG A 255 6.97 7.32 -23.22
N ALA A 256 7.69 6.29 -23.66
CA ALA A 256 7.93 5.97 -25.06
C ALA A 256 6.64 5.57 -25.79
N ALA A 257 6.51 5.99 -27.06
CA ALA A 257 5.36 5.64 -27.88
C ALA A 257 5.25 4.11 -28.04
N GLY A 258 4.11 3.54 -27.65
CA GLY A 258 3.86 2.09 -27.72
C GLY A 258 4.19 1.31 -26.46
N ALA A 259 4.83 1.92 -25.45
CA ALA A 259 5.00 1.29 -24.15
C ALA A 259 3.64 1.19 -23.42
N PRO A 260 3.39 0.09 -22.69
CA PRO A 260 2.15 -0.09 -21.93
C PRO A 260 2.01 0.98 -20.85
N PRO A 261 0.78 1.36 -20.48
CA PRO A 261 0.58 2.38 -19.49
C PRO A 261 0.92 1.89 -18.07
N VAL A 262 1.86 2.56 -17.42
CA VAL A 262 2.33 2.29 -16.06
C VAL A 262 1.20 2.53 -15.06
N GLY A 263 0.95 1.53 -14.22
CA GLY A 263 -0.04 1.61 -13.15
C GLY A 263 -1.49 1.60 -13.63
N VAL A 264 -1.74 1.30 -14.90
CA VAL A 264 -3.09 0.93 -15.36
C VAL A 264 -3.31 -0.52 -15.01
N TRP A 265 -4.32 -0.74 -14.19
CA TRP A 265 -4.73 -2.04 -13.70
C TRP A 265 -5.06 -2.98 -14.88
N ASP A 266 -4.34 -4.10 -14.98
CA ASP A 266 -4.70 -5.20 -15.88
C ASP A 266 -5.76 -6.11 -15.24
N LEU A 267 -6.78 -6.53 -15.99
CA LEU A 267 -7.87 -7.40 -15.53
C LEU A 267 -7.34 -8.67 -14.83
N GLU A 268 -6.14 -9.10 -15.18
CA GLU A 268 -5.42 -10.18 -14.52
C GLU A 268 -5.23 -9.92 -13.01
N GLN A 269 -4.81 -8.71 -12.63
CA GLN A 269 -4.68 -8.27 -11.23
C GLN A 269 -6.03 -8.20 -10.49
N ALA A 270 -7.14 -8.00 -11.21
CA ALA A 270 -8.48 -8.06 -10.60
C ALA A 270 -8.86 -9.50 -10.23
N GLY A 271 -8.45 -10.46 -11.07
CA GLY A 271 -8.57 -11.88 -10.80
C GLY A 271 -7.85 -12.29 -9.52
N GLU A 272 -6.72 -11.65 -9.20
CA GLU A 272 -5.94 -11.95 -7.99
C GLU A 272 -6.67 -11.61 -6.68
N LEU A 273 -7.47 -10.55 -6.65
CA LEU A 273 -8.28 -10.22 -5.46
C LEU A 273 -9.37 -11.24 -5.22
N LEU A 274 -9.91 -11.84 -6.29
CA LEU A 274 -10.87 -12.93 -6.18
C LEU A 274 -10.23 -14.20 -5.58
N ARG A 275 -8.89 -14.33 -5.63
CA ARG A 275 -8.15 -15.43 -5.00
C ARG A 275 -8.10 -15.33 -3.46
N ALA A 276 -8.58 -14.24 -2.86
CA ALA A 276 -8.70 -14.09 -1.41
C ALA A 276 -10.18 -13.99 -0.95
N PRO A 277 -10.90 -15.12 -0.79
CA PRO A 277 -12.30 -15.14 -0.37
C PRO A 277 -12.58 -14.36 0.93
N VAL A 278 -11.60 -14.27 1.83
CA VAL A 278 -11.71 -13.47 3.06
C VAL A 278 -12.04 -12.00 2.80
N LEU A 279 -11.68 -11.44 1.64
CA LEU A 279 -12.00 -10.05 1.27
C LEU A 279 -13.49 -9.82 1.02
N ALA A 280 -14.29 -10.88 0.79
CA ALA A 280 -15.75 -10.77 0.71
C ALA A 280 -16.38 -10.22 2.01
N LEU A 281 -15.67 -10.34 3.14
CA LEU A 281 -16.07 -9.72 4.41
C LEU A 281 -16.13 -8.19 4.36
N VAL A 282 -15.42 -7.53 3.44
CA VAL A 282 -15.52 -6.08 3.21
C VAL A 282 -16.93 -5.70 2.73
N LEU A 283 -17.53 -6.51 1.85
CA LEU A 283 -18.90 -6.29 1.39
C LEU A 283 -19.91 -6.50 2.53
N VAL A 284 -19.66 -7.48 3.40
CA VAL A 284 -20.44 -7.69 4.62
C VAL A 284 -20.34 -6.46 5.54
N ALA A 285 -19.15 -5.89 5.71
CA ALA A 285 -18.98 -4.65 6.46
C ALA A 285 -19.80 -3.49 5.85
N ALA A 286 -19.77 -3.31 4.53
CA ALA A 286 -20.61 -2.30 3.86
C ALA A 286 -22.11 -2.53 4.14
N GLY A 287 -22.61 -3.76 4.01
CA GLY A 287 -24.00 -4.11 4.32
C GLY A 287 -24.38 -3.85 5.79
N LEU A 288 -23.49 -4.20 6.72
CA LEU A 288 -23.67 -3.92 8.15
C LEU A 288 -23.71 -2.42 8.45
N LEU A 289 -22.88 -1.61 7.78
CA LEU A 289 -22.89 -0.15 7.93
C LEU A 289 -24.21 0.45 7.42
N VAL A 290 -24.68 0.02 6.25
CA VAL A 290 -25.97 0.46 5.69
C VAL A 290 -27.11 0.11 6.64
N ARG A 291 -27.13 -1.11 7.19
CA ARG A 291 -28.12 -1.54 8.18
C ARG A 291 -28.07 -0.71 9.47
N SER A 292 -26.88 -0.49 10.03
CA SER A 292 -26.67 0.32 11.24
C SER A 292 -27.23 1.74 11.09
N ARG A 293 -27.02 2.36 9.93
CA ARG A 293 -27.55 3.69 9.61
C ARG A 293 -29.08 3.71 9.44
N ARG A 294 -29.66 2.69 8.80
CA ARG A 294 -31.12 2.56 8.63
C ARG A 294 -31.83 2.40 9.98
N GLU A 295 -31.26 1.60 10.86
CA GLU A 295 -31.77 1.37 12.23
C GLU A 295 -31.45 2.53 13.20
N ARG A 296 -30.73 3.57 12.74
CA ARG A 296 -30.32 4.73 13.54
C ARG A 296 -29.62 4.34 14.85
N LEU A 297 -28.83 3.27 14.85
CA LEU A 297 -28.19 2.75 16.06
C LEU A 297 -27.30 3.79 16.76
N ALA A 298 -26.69 4.70 15.99
CA ALA A 298 -25.89 5.81 16.52
C ALA A 298 -26.70 6.79 17.41
N VAL A 299 -28.02 6.87 17.27
CA VAL A 299 -28.89 7.68 18.13
C VAL A 299 -29.10 7.01 19.49
N ALA A 300 -29.19 5.68 19.51
CA ALA A 300 -29.40 4.91 20.74
C ALA A 300 -28.08 4.63 21.51
N LEU A 301 -26.96 4.48 20.81
CA LEU A 301 -25.67 4.10 21.37
C LEU A 301 -24.56 5.05 20.84
N PRO A 302 -24.14 6.07 21.61
CA PRO A 302 -23.12 7.03 21.17
C PRO A 302 -21.80 6.39 20.74
N GLU A 303 -21.40 5.29 21.39
CA GLU A 303 -20.18 4.53 21.02
C GLU A 303 -20.26 3.95 19.60
N GLN A 304 -21.46 3.65 19.11
CA GLN A 304 -21.67 3.13 17.76
C GLN A 304 -21.36 4.18 16.69
N LEU A 305 -21.53 5.48 16.99
CA LEU A 305 -21.17 6.56 16.08
C LEU A 305 -19.66 6.58 15.80
N ASP A 306 -18.84 6.21 16.79
CA ASP A 306 -17.40 6.15 16.64
C ASP A 306 -16.97 5.03 15.68
N VAL A 307 -17.60 3.87 15.82
CA VAL A 307 -17.42 2.72 14.94
C VAL A 307 -17.90 3.03 13.52
N GLU A 308 -19.11 3.60 13.36
CA GLU A 308 -19.67 3.92 12.04
C GLU A 308 -18.78 4.88 11.25
N ILE A 309 -18.26 5.93 11.88
CA ILE A 309 -17.37 6.89 11.21
C ILE A 309 -16.04 6.24 10.83
N ALA A 310 -15.47 5.40 11.69
CA ALA A 310 -14.23 4.69 11.38
C ALA A 310 -14.41 3.70 10.22
N VAL A 311 -15.47 2.88 10.26
CA VAL A 311 -15.82 1.95 9.17
C VAL A 311 -16.11 2.70 7.87
N THR A 312 -16.78 3.85 7.94
CA THR A 312 -17.05 4.69 6.76
C THR A 312 -15.75 5.15 6.11
N LEU A 313 -14.80 5.66 6.89
CA LEU A 313 -13.50 6.07 6.36
C LEU A 313 -12.77 4.89 5.71
N LEU A 314 -12.70 3.75 6.40
CA LEU A 314 -12.02 2.56 5.89
C LEU A 314 -12.65 2.07 4.58
N LEU A 315 -13.99 2.04 4.47
CA LEU A 315 -14.68 1.64 3.23
C LEU A 315 -14.40 2.60 2.08
N LEU A 316 -14.43 3.92 2.34
CA LEU A 316 -14.11 4.91 1.31
C LEU A 316 -12.66 4.78 0.85
N VAL A 317 -11.72 4.48 1.75
CA VAL A 317 -10.32 4.25 1.41
C VAL A 317 -10.17 2.99 0.55
N VAL A 318 -10.80 1.87 0.93
CA VAL A 318 -10.77 0.64 0.11
C VAL A 318 -11.39 0.88 -1.27
N ALA A 319 -12.53 1.57 -1.35
CA ALA A 319 -13.17 1.92 -2.61
C ALA A 319 -12.33 2.89 -3.47
N ALA A 320 -11.54 3.75 -2.84
CA ALA A 320 -10.64 4.65 -3.56
C ALA A 320 -9.38 3.94 -4.09
N CYS A 321 -9.04 2.77 -3.55
CA CYS A 321 -7.90 1.96 -3.99
C CYS A 321 -8.24 1.02 -5.16
N VAL A 322 -9.30 1.31 -5.93
CA VAL A 322 -9.69 0.54 -7.13
C VAL A 322 -8.68 0.67 -8.28
N LEU A 323 -7.61 1.45 -8.12
CA LEU A 323 -6.45 1.40 -9.04
C LEU A 323 -5.23 0.71 -8.42
N GLN A 324 -5.25 0.44 -7.12
CA GLN A 324 -4.10 -0.05 -6.32
C GLN A 324 -4.60 -0.95 -5.19
N PRO A 325 -5.17 -2.12 -5.49
CA PRO A 325 -5.96 -2.87 -4.52
C PRO A 325 -5.09 -3.55 -3.46
N VAL A 326 -3.85 -3.89 -3.82
CA VAL A 326 -2.84 -4.39 -2.89
C VAL A 326 -2.59 -3.37 -1.77
N ALA A 327 -2.55 -2.07 -2.09
CA ALA A 327 -2.41 -1.01 -1.09
C ALA A 327 -3.61 -0.96 -0.11
N ALA A 328 -4.77 -1.49 -0.52
CA ALA A 328 -5.97 -1.56 0.30
C ALA A 328 -5.98 -2.76 1.27
N LEU A 329 -5.15 -3.79 1.08
CA LEU A 329 -5.23 -5.04 1.83
C LEU A 329 -5.18 -4.86 3.36
N PRO A 330 -4.28 -4.03 3.94
CA PRO A 330 -4.28 -3.80 5.39
C PRO A 330 -5.56 -3.09 5.86
N VAL A 331 -6.10 -2.16 5.07
CA VAL A 331 -7.36 -1.44 5.37
C VAL A 331 -8.54 -2.41 5.32
N ALA A 332 -8.59 -3.27 4.30
CA ALA A 332 -9.58 -4.33 4.12
C ALA A 332 -9.53 -5.35 5.27
N ALA A 333 -8.34 -5.71 5.76
CA ALA A 333 -8.18 -6.59 6.90
C ALA A 333 -8.81 -6.00 8.18
N ALA A 334 -8.70 -4.69 8.38
CA ALA A 334 -9.32 -4.02 9.52
C ALA A 334 -10.86 -4.02 9.42
N LEU A 335 -11.42 -3.86 8.22
CA LEU A 335 -12.86 -4.00 7.97
C LEU A 335 -13.35 -5.43 8.16
N ALA A 336 -12.61 -6.40 7.63
CA ALA A 336 -12.92 -7.82 7.73
C ALA A 336 -12.99 -8.28 9.20
N ALA A 337 -12.13 -7.74 10.07
CA ALA A 337 -12.20 -8.01 11.51
C ALA A 337 -13.53 -7.55 12.14
N TRP A 338 -14.08 -6.41 11.70
CA TRP A 338 -15.34 -5.89 12.23
C TRP A 338 -16.54 -6.74 11.80
N SER A 339 -16.61 -7.13 10.52
CA SER A 339 -17.65 -8.04 10.02
C SER A 339 -17.52 -9.44 10.62
N ALA A 340 -16.29 -9.92 10.86
CA ALA A 340 -16.04 -11.27 11.35
C ALA A 340 -16.66 -11.53 12.73
N ARG A 341 -16.67 -10.51 13.59
CA ARG A 341 -17.36 -10.56 14.89
C ARG A 341 -18.86 -10.83 14.76
N ARG A 342 -19.49 -10.40 13.66
CA ARG A 342 -20.94 -10.54 13.42
C ARG A 342 -21.30 -11.82 12.69
N VAL A 343 -20.40 -12.36 11.87
CA VAL A 343 -20.60 -13.60 11.08
C VAL A 343 -19.46 -14.61 11.30
N PRO A 344 -19.28 -15.13 12.53
CA PRO A 344 -18.10 -15.94 12.88
C PRO A 344 -18.00 -17.26 12.11
N ARG A 345 -19.13 -17.89 11.76
CA ARG A 345 -19.16 -19.16 11.02
C ARG A 345 -18.67 -18.97 9.58
N THR A 346 -19.25 -18.00 8.88
CA THR A 346 -18.84 -17.61 7.51
C THR A 346 -17.38 -17.21 7.48
N THR A 347 -16.92 -16.47 8.49
CA THR A 347 -15.52 -16.06 8.61
C THR A 347 -14.57 -17.26 8.63
N ARG A 348 -14.84 -18.29 9.44
CA ARG A 348 -13.99 -19.47 9.51
C ARG A 348 -13.88 -20.18 8.16
N GLY A 349 -15.00 -20.30 7.44
CA GLY A 349 -15.02 -20.88 6.09
C GLY A 349 -14.15 -20.08 5.11
N LEU A 350 -14.31 -18.76 5.07
CA LEU A 350 -13.53 -17.89 4.18
C LEU A 350 -12.03 -17.88 4.52
N VAL A 351 -11.69 -17.89 5.81
CA VAL A 351 -10.29 -17.98 6.27
C VAL A 351 -9.68 -19.32 5.87
N ALA A 352 -10.40 -20.44 6.04
CA ALA A 352 -9.93 -21.75 5.63
C ALA A 352 -9.69 -21.83 4.11
N LEU A 353 -10.62 -21.33 3.30
CA LEU A 353 -10.46 -21.26 1.85
C LEU A 353 -9.27 -20.41 1.43
N THR A 354 -9.08 -19.25 2.08
CA THR A 354 -7.92 -18.38 1.83
C THR A 354 -6.62 -19.09 2.20
N ALA A 355 -6.57 -19.80 3.33
CA ALA A 355 -5.41 -20.56 3.75
C ALA A 355 -5.08 -21.70 2.76
N VAL A 356 -6.08 -22.42 2.27
CA VAL A 356 -5.90 -23.45 1.22
C VAL A 356 -5.32 -22.82 -0.05
N GLY A 357 -5.86 -21.69 -0.52
CA GLY A 357 -5.34 -20.98 -1.69
C GLY A 357 -3.90 -20.51 -1.50
N SER A 358 -3.53 -20.11 -0.28
CA SER A 358 -2.16 -19.67 0.06
C SER A 358 -1.18 -20.84 0.07
N VAL A 359 -1.56 -21.97 0.68
CA VAL A 359 -0.76 -23.20 0.67
C VAL A 359 -0.60 -23.73 -0.75
N TRP A 360 -1.67 -23.69 -1.55
CA TRP A 360 -1.62 -24.12 -2.95
C TRP A 360 -0.67 -23.24 -3.77
N LEU A 361 -0.72 -21.91 -3.61
CA LEU A 361 0.23 -20.99 -4.26
C LEU A 361 1.69 -21.33 -3.91
N LEU A 362 1.96 -21.58 -2.62
CA LEU A 362 3.31 -21.95 -2.17
C LEU A 362 3.78 -23.31 -2.70
N ALA A 363 2.86 -24.26 -2.87
CA ALA A 363 3.16 -25.62 -3.30
C ALA A 363 3.27 -25.76 -4.82
N ALA A 364 2.44 -25.05 -5.58
CA ALA A 364 2.40 -25.10 -7.03
C ALA A 364 3.50 -24.23 -7.68
N GLY A 365 4.10 -23.32 -6.91
CA GLY A 365 4.88 -22.21 -7.45
C GLY A 365 3.97 -21.16 -8.11
N PRO A 366 4.46 -19.95 -8.39
CA PRO A 366 3.77 -19.06 -9.31
C PRO A 366 3.65 -19.80 -10.65
N LEU A 367 2.42 -20.11 -11.07
CA LEU A 367 2.18 -20.63 -12.41
C LEU A 367 2.50 -19.49 -13.39
N THR A 368 3.76 -19.42 -13.83
CA THR A 368 4.23 -18.55 -14.91
C THR A 368 3.72 -19.04 -16.25
#